data_AF-A0A220S3K4-F1
#
_entry.id   AF-A0A220S3K4-F1
#
_cell.length_a   1.000
_cell.length_b   1.000
_cell.length_c   1.000
_cell.angle_alpha   90.00
_cell.angle_beta   90.00
_cell.angle_gamma   90.00
#
_symmetry.space_group_name_H-M   'P 1'
#
loop_
_entity.id
_entity.type
_entity.pdbx_description
1 polymer ?
#
loop_
_entity_poly.entity_id
_entity_poly.type
_entity_poly.pdbx_seq_one_letter_code
_entity_poly.pdbx_strand_id
1 'polypeptide(L)' 'MRNLRLSVHSAEHSLLRHRFIQRRLELGLSQRALAERLGVVHSFIGKVETGDRRLDVFEFW' A
#
# COMPACT_ATOMS: atom_id res chain seq x y z
N MET A 1 9.20 22.34 -11.74
CA MET A 1 7.98 21.52 -11.63
C MET A 1 8.34 20.26 -10.85
N ARG A 2 7.60 19.93 -9.77
CA ARG A 2 7.83 18.67 -9.04
C ARG A 2 7.32 17.52 -9.92
N ASN A 3 8.17 16.55 -10.23
CA ASN A 3 7.77 15.41 -11.04
C ASN A 3 6.83 14.53 -10.20
N LEU A 4 5.53 14.54 -10.52
CA LEU A 4 4.50 13.79 -9.79
C LEU A 4 4.62 12.27 -10.01
N ARG A 5 5.43 11.85 -10.98
CA ARG A 5 5.67 10.44 -11.31
C ARG A 5 6.99 9.99 -10.70
N LEU A 6 7.03 9.98 -9.38
CA LEU A 6 8.13 9.38 -8.63
C LEU A 6 8.18 7.87 -8.85
N SER A 7 9.39 7.30 -8.84
CA SER A 7 9.58 5.85 -8.82
C SER A 7 8.85 5.22 -7.63
N VAL A 8 8.35 3.99 -7.78
CA VAL A 8 7.74 3.22 -6.68
C VAL A 8 8.75 2.92 -5.55
N HIS A 9 10.04 3.04 -5.85
CA HIS A 9 11.16 2.92 -4.89
C HIS A 9 11.66 4.26 -4.36
N SER A 10 11.00 5.38 -4.68
CA SER A 10 11.33 6.68 -4.09
C SER A 10 11.14 6.65 -2.57
N ALA A 11 11.86 7.54 -1.87
CA ALA A 11 11.76 7.66 -0.41
C ALA A 11 10.32 7.99 0.02
N GLU A 12 9.62 8.80 -0.77
CA GLU A 12 8.24 9.20 -0.55
C GLU A 12 7.28 8.00 -0.65
N HIS A 13 7.42 7.17 -1.68
CA HIS A 13 6.60 5.96 -1.83
C HIS A 13 6.92 4.92 -0.74
N SER A 14 8.19 4.82 -0.33
CA SER A 14 8.61 3.93 0.76
C SER A 14 8.02 4.38 2.11
N LEU A 15 8.02 5.68 2.39
CA LEU A 15 7.42 6.25 3.61
C LEU A 15 5.91 6.01 3.66
N LEU A 16 5.21 6.28 2.55
CA LEU A 16 3.77 6.05 2.44
C LEU A 16 3.42 4.58 2.67
N ARG A 17 4.17 3.66 2.04
CA ARG A 17 4.01 2.22 2.22
C ARG A 17 4.20 1.81 3.67
N HIS A 18 5.25 2.32 4.31
CA HIS A 18 5.51 2.04 5.72
C HIS A 18 4.33 2.47 6.60
N ARG A 19 3.75 3.65 6.35
CA ARG A 19 2.55 4.11 7.08
C ARG A 19 1.36 3.17 6.91
N PHE A 20 1.11 2.65 5.71
CA PHE A 20 0.02 1.69 5.50
C PHE A 20 0.27 0.35 6.21
N ILE A 21 1.50 -0.15 6.18
CA ILE A 21 1.89 -1.35 6.93
C ILE A 21 1.66 -1.15 8.42
N GLN A 22 2.14 -0.04 8.98
CA GLN A 22 1.95 0.26 10.41
C GLN A 22 0.47 0.33 10.75
N ARG A 23 -0.34 1.03 9.95
CA ARG A 23 -1.77 1.13 10.19
C ARG A 23 -2.47 -0.23 10.14
N ARG A 24 -2.09 -1.11 9.22
CA ARG A 24 -2.61 -2.48 9.17
C ARG A 24 -2.28 -3.25 10.45
N LEU A 25 -1.05 -3.14 10.93
CA LEU A 25 -0.58 -3.79 12.15
C LEU A 25 -1.26 -3.25 13.41
N GLU A 26 -1.44 -1.92 13.52
CA GLU A 26 -2.19 -1.27 14.61
C GLU A 26 -3.64 -1.76 14.69
N LEU A 27 -4.25 -2.06 13.54
CA LEU A 27 -5.59 -2.64 13.46
C LEU A 27 -5.62 -4.16 13.74
N GLY A 28 -4.46 -4.78 14.00
CA GLY A 28 -4.35 -6.22 14.23
C GLY A 28 -4.66 -7.08 12.99
N LEU A 29 -4.57 -6.50 11.79
CA LEU A 29 -4.99 -7.18 10.56
C LEU A 29 -3.83 -7.92 9.90
N SER A 30 -4.08 -9.17 9.49
CA SER A 30 -3.23 -9.83 8.50
C SER A 30 -3.43 -9.18 7.12
N GLN A 31 -2.50 -9.41 6.18
CA GLN A 31 -2.68 -8.98 4.80
C GLN A 31 -3.97 -9.57 4.18
N ARG A 32 -4.32 -10.82 4.53
CA ARG A 32 -5.55 -11.49 4.08
C ARG A 32 -6.80 -10.81 4.64
N ALA A 33 -6.81 -10.54 5.94
CA ALA A 33 -7.94 -9.87 6.59
C ALA A 33 -8.15 -8.45 6.04
N LEU A 34 -7.07 -7.73 5.75
CA LEU A 34 -7.17 -6.42 5.08
C LEU A 34 -7.71 -6.56 3.66
N ALA A 35 -7.21 -7.53 2.88
CA ALA A 35 -7.67 -7.76 1.52
C ALA A 35 -9.17 -8.10 1.46
N GLU A 36 -9.66 -8.94 2.37
CA GLU A 36 -11.08 -9.27 2.51
C GLU A 36 -11.92 -8.04 2.83
N ARG A 37 -11.47 -7.18 3.76
CA ARG A 37 -12.17 -5.94 4.11
C ARG A 37 -12.23 -4.94 2.95
N LEU A 38 -11.20 -4.89 2.13
CA LEU A 38 -11.11 -4.00 0.97
C LEU A 38 -11.73 -4.60 -0.30
N GLY A 39 -12.18 -5.87 -0.27
CA GLY A 39 -12.71 -6.54 -1.46
C GLY A 39 -11.67 -6.76 -2.56
N VAL A 40 -10.38 -6.88 -2.21
CA VAL A 40 -9.28 -7.07 -3.16
C VAL A 40 -8.62 -8.43 -2.99
N VAL A 41 -7.85 -8.86 -3.99
CA VAL A 41 -7.05 -10.08 -3.90
C VAL A 41 -5.92 -9.93 -2.88
N HIS A 42 -5.66 -10.95 -2.06
CA HIS A 42 -4.57 -10.91 -1.06
C HIS A 42 -3.20 -10.50 -1.63
N SER A 43 -2.88 -10.97 -2.84
CA SER A 43 -1.61 -10.67 -3.52
C SER A 43 -1.45 -9.18 -3.84
N PHE A 44 -2.55 -8.43 -3.94
CA PHE A 44 -2.51 -6.98 -4.11
C PHE A 44 -1.86 -6.30 -2.90
N ILE A 45 -2.29 -6.65 -1.69
CA ILE A 45 -1.75 -6.10 -0.44
C ILE A 45 -0.25 -6.43 -0.33
N GLY A 46 0.12 -7.69 -0.59
CA GLY A 46 1.52 -8.10 -0.59
C GLY A 46 2.38 -7.27 -1.54
N LYS A 47 1.96 -7.11 -2.81
CA LYS A 47 2.69 -6.33 -3.81
C LYS A 47 2.81 -4.84 -3.47
N VAL A 48 1.78 -4.28 -2.84
CA VAL A 48 1.84 -2.90 -2.34
C VAL A 48 2.86 -2.79 -1.20
N GLU A 49 2.87 -3.73 -0.27
CA GLU A 49 3.78 -3.76 0.89
C GLU A 49 5.24 -4.11 0.54
N THR A 50 5.49 -4.84 -0.55
CA THR A 50 6.84 -5.09 -1.08
C THR A 50 7.32 -4.00 -2.02
N GLY A 51 6.40 -3.23 -2.62
CA GLY A 51 6.74 -2.19 -3.60
C GLY A 51 6.78 -2.64 -5.03
N ASP A 52 6.33 -3.86 -5.30
CA ASP A 52 6.16 -4.38 -6.66
C ASP A 52 4.99 -3.71 -7.38
N ARG A 53 4.08 -3.09 -6.63
CA ARG A 53 2.94 -2.34 -7.16
C ARG A 53 2.79 -0.99 -6.47
N ARG A 54 2.54 0.04 -7.28
CA ARG A 54 2.14 1.37 -6.78
C ARG A 54 0.72 1.27 -6.21
N LEU A 55 0.50 1.94 -5.09
CA LEU A 55 -0.83 2.16 -4.54
C LEU A 55 -1.34 3.51 -5.04
N ASP A 56 -2.53 3.53 -5.62
CA ASP A 56 -3.18 4.76 -6.06
C ASP A 56 -4.26 5.19 -5.06
N VAL A 57 -4.42 6.50 -4.83
CA VAL A 57 -5.36 7.05 -3.84
C VAL A 57 -6.81 6.74 -4.23
N PHE A 58 -7.10 6.60 -5.52
CA PHE A 58 -8.43 6.24 -6.01
C PHE A 58 -8.82 4.78 -5.72
N GLU A 59 -7.89 3.94 -5.23
CA GLU A 59 -8.19 2.57 -4.82
C GLU A 59 -8.88 2.49 -3.45
N PHE A 60 -9.06 3.64 -2.77
CA PHE A 60 -9.76 3.77 -1.48
C PHE A 60 -11.03 4.64 -1.54
N TRP A 61 -11.53 4.96 -2.73
CA TRP A 61 -12.78 5.70 -2.95
C TRP A 61 -13.93 4.76 -3.32
#